data_AF-A0A7R9ZLV8-F1
#
_entry.id   AF-A0A7R9ZLV8-F1
#
_cell.length_a   1.000
_cell.length_b   1.000
_cell.length_c   1.000
_cell.angle_alpha   90.00
_cell.angle_beta   90.00
_cell.angle_gamma   90.00
#
_symmetry.space_group_name_H-M   'P 1'
#
loop_
_entity.id
_entity.type
_entity.pdbx_description
1 polymer ?
#
loop_
_entity_poly.entity_id
_entity_poly.type
_entity_poly.pdbx_seq_one_letter_code
_entity_poly.pdbx_strand_id
1 'polypeptide(L)'
;MKVSEALCKPSDEVKQLLEGLYECSPWVADKFVKERTAQSQGKGDDGAATAPITTVTGLAKALKSIVDDSTQDEKMLLIRSHPDLCEKVSEMANLSEESQDEQSRAGLQSLTVQEFADFERNNAAYKRKFEFPFILAVRNATKYTVLSAMAGRLENSAQQEFAIAMQQVHKIAWMRILAKFESDQPAGFFDMPCVGYGEWMSSTQHEDPTTPTIAARICRARRRVRDQLGRAPRWRPGLEGQRLPGGELRMDVLCS
;
A
#
# COMPACT_ATOMS: atom_id res chain seq x y z
N MET A 1 -12.77 13.73 -12.32
CA MET A 1 -11.92 14.92 -12.53
C MET A 1 -10.57 14.47 -13.04
N LYS A 2 -10.07 15.09 -14.11
CA LYS A 2 -8.72 14.80 -14.63
C LYS A 2 -7.65 15.53 -13.81
N VAL A 3 -6.42 15.00 -13.80
CA VAL A 3 -5.28 15.63 -13.11
C VAL A 3 -5.02 17.03 -13.67
N SER A 4 -5.09 17.22 -14.99
CA SER A 4 -4.93 18.53 -15.63
C SER A 4 -5.91 19.58 -15.10
N GLU A 5 -7.18 19.20 -14.89
CA GLU A 5 -8.22 20.08 -14.36
C GLU A 5 -8.00 20.39 -12.88
N ALA A 6 -7.72 19.35 -12.09
CA ALA A 6 -7.45 19.46 -10.67
C ALA A 6 -6.31 20.44 -10.40
N LEU A 7 -5.25 20.32 -11.19
CA LEU A 7 -4.05 21.09 -11.05
C LEU A 7 -4.17 22.53 -11.57
N CYS A 8 -5.21 22.89 -12.32
CA CYS A 8 -5.47 24.29 -12.71
C CYS A 8 -6.15 25.12 -11.61
N LYS A 9 -6.55 24.49 -10.51
CA LYS A 9 -7.21 25.15 -9.38
C LYS A 9 -6.23 25.98 -8.53
N PRO A 10 -6.74 26.91 -7.69
CA PRO A 10 -5.94 27.62 -6.71
C PRO A 10 -5.16 26.67 -5.79
N SER A 11 -4.02 27.14 -5.30
CA SER A 11 -3.11 26.37 -4.44
C SER A 11 -3.80 25.67 -3.26
N ASP A 12 -4.74 26.33 -2.60
CA ASP A 12 -5.44 25.76 -1.43
C ASP A 12 -6.40 24.62 -1.84
N GLU A 13 -7.10 24.76 -2.95
CA GLU A 13 -7.93 23.69 -3.51
C GLU A 13 -7.08 22.50 -3.96
N VAL A 14 -5.91 22.75 -4.55
CA VAL A 14 -4.99 21.66 -4.92
C VAL A 14 -4.52 20.91 -3.69
N LYS A 15 -4.17 21.60 -2.58
CA LYS A 15 -3.78 20.92 -1.33
C LYS A 15 -4.90 20.04 -0.81
N GLN A 16 -6.13 20.55 -0.80
CA GLN A 16 -7.30 19.79 -0.36
C GLN A 16 -7.54 18.54 -1.23
N LEU A 17 -7.34 18.64 -2.55
CA LEU A 17 -7.48 17.50 -3.46
C LEU A 17 -6.38 16.44 -3.27
N LEU A 18 -5.20 16.83 -2.79
CA LEU A 18 -4.07 15.94 -2.52
C LEU A 18 -4.06 15.42 -1.06
N GLU A 19 -4.97 15.90 -0.22
CA GLU A 19 -5.11 15.46 1.15
C GLU A 19 -5.44 13.97 1.21
N GLY A 20 -4.88 13.28 2.22
CA GLY A 20 -5.05 11.85 2.42
C GLY A 20 -4.28 10.97 1.44
N LEU A 21 -3.60 11.50 0.41
CA LEU A 21 -2.78 10.66 -0.48
C LEU A 21 -1.58 10.03 0.25
N TYR A 22 -0.98 10.77 1.17
CA TYR A 22 0.03 10.28 2.10
C TYR A 22 -0.52 10.43 3.52
N GLU A 23 -0.51 9.34 4.29
CA GLU A 23 -1.17 9.26 5.60
C GLU A 23 -0.67 10.33 6.57
N CYS A 24 -1.59 11.12 7.12
CA CYS A 24 -1.34 12.22 8.07
C CYS A 24 -0.14 13.12 7.69
N SER A 25 0.10 13.32 6.39
CA SER A 25 1.30 13.99 5.87
C SER A 25 0.95 15.14 4.93
N PRO A 26 0.27 16.21 5.43
CA PRO A 26 -0.11 17.36 4.61
C PRO A 26 1.11 18.09 4.01
N TRP A 27 2.27 17.96 4.64
CA TRP A 27 3.53 18.56 4.18
C TRP A 27 3.92 18.14 2.75
N VAL A 28 3.50 16.95 2.29
CA VAL A 28 3.77 16.50 0.92
C VAL A 28 3.01 17.38 -0.09
N ALA A 29 1.74 17.66 0.18
CA ALA A 29 0.92 18.54 -0.64
C ALA A 29 1.42 20.00 -0.57
N ASP A 30 1.85 20.45 0.61
CA ASP A 30 2.45 21.79 0.78
C ASP A 30 3.73 21.97 -0.04
N LYS A 31 4.66 21.00 0.03
CA LYS A 31 5.88 21.02 -0.78
C LYS A 31 5.57 20.97 -2.27
N PHE A 32 4.63 20.11 -2.68
CA PHE A 32 4.21 20.01 -4.09
C PHE A 32 3.72 21.34 -4.64
N VAL A 33 2.82 22.01 -3.93
CA VAL A 33 2.30 23.31 -4.35
C VAL A 33 3.40 24.37 -4.36
N LYS A 34 4.29 24.39 -3.35
CA LYS A 34 5.41 25.33 -3.28
C LYS A 34 6.37 25.18 -4.46
N GLU A 35 6.77 23.95 -4.79
CA GLU A 35 7.66 23.66 -5.93
C GLU A 35 7.00 24.03 -7.25
N ARG A 36 5.73 23.70 -7.42
CA ARG A 36 4.95 24.08 -8.60
C ARG A 36 4.86 25.60 -8.78
N THR A 37 4.58 26.35 -7.71
CA THR A 37 4.52 27.83 -7.77
C THR A 37 5.88 28.41 -8.13
N ALA A 38 6.97 27.91 -7.55
CA ALA A 38 8.32 28.34 -7.89
C ALA A 38 8.67 28.10 -9.38
N GLN A 39 8.25 26.97 -9.93
CA GLN A 39 8.43 26.65 -11.36
C GLN A 39 7.63 27.59 -12.26
N SER A 40 6.38 27.91 -11.91
CA SER A 40 5.54 28.86 -12.67
C SER A 40 6.08 30.29 -12.68
N GLN A 41 6.89 30.65 -11.69
CA GLN A 41 7.51 31.97 -11.55
C GLN A 41 8.91 32.04 -12.20
N GLY A 42 9.33 31.01 -12.95
CA GLY A 42 10.57 31.03 -13.74
C GLY A 42 11.86 30.91 -12.92
N LYS A 43 11.78 30.40 -11.68
CA LYS A 43 12.93 30.29 -10.77
C LYS A 43 13.52 28.87 -10.74
N GLY A 44 13.78 28.32 -11.93
CA GLY A 44 14.58 27.10 -12.10
C GLY A 44 15.95 27.48 -12.65
N ASP A 45 17.02 27.09 -11.98
CA ASP A 45 18.41 27.47 -12.29
C ASP A 45 18.88 27.11 -13.72
N ASP A 46 18.13 26.28 -14.45
CA ASP A 46 18.55 25.73 -15.74
C ASP A 46 17.65 26.08 -16.95
N GLY A 47 16.68 26.99 -16.82
CA GLY A 47 15.88 27.49 -17.96
C GLY A 47 14.98 26.46 -18.68
N ALA A 48 14.97 25.19 -18.26
CA ALA A 48 14.06 24.18 -18.77
C ALA A 48 12.69 24.31 -18.08
N ALA A 49 11.68 24.80 -18.81
CA ALA A 49 10.30 24.73 -18.35
C ALA A 49 9.90 23.26 -18.12
N THR A 50 9.64 22.89 -16.86
CA THR A 50 9.08 21.58 -16.54
C THR A 50 7.72 21.43 -17.20
N ALA A 51 7.56 20.37 -17.99
CA ALA A 51 6.31 20.12 -18.69
C ALA A 51 5.13 20.02 -17.70
N PRO A 52 3.95 20.56 -18.03
CA PRO A 52 2.81 20.54 -17.12
C PRO A 52 2.40 19.10 -16.80
N ILE A 53 2.17 18.83 -15.51
CA ILE A 53 1.66 17.55 -15.05
C ILE A 53 0.20 17.44 -15.46
N THR A 54 -0.11 16.54 -16.40
CA THR A 54 -1.47 16.31 -16.90
C THR A 54 -1.99 14.91 -16.63
N THR A 55 -1.11 13.99 -16.21
CA THR A 55 -1.43 12.57 -16.04
C THR A 55 -1.30 12.13 -14.59
N VAL A 56 -2.05 11.09 -14.22
CA VAL A 56 -1.95 10.40 -12.92
C VAL A 56 -0.52 9.92 -12.66
N THR A 57 0.14 9.35 -13.66
CA THR A 57 1.55 8.92 -13.55
C THR A 57 2.50 10.08 -13.29
N GLY A 58 2.28 11.23 -13.95
CA GLY A 58 3.07 12.44 -13.71
C GLY A 58 2.90 12.97 -12.28
N LEU A 59 1.66 13.01 -11.79
CA LEU A 59 1.36 13.43 -10.41
C LEU A 59 2.02 12.50 -9.39
N ALA A 60 1.87 11.18 -9.57
CA ALA A 60 2.48 10.20 -8.68
C ALA A 60 4.00 10.30 -8.65
N LYS A 61 4.64 10.48 -9.81
CA LYS A 61 6.10 10.67 -9.91
C LYS A 61 6.55 11.93 -9.18
N ALA A 62 5.83 13.04 -9.35
CA ALA A 62 6.17 14.30 -8.70
C ALA A 62 6.06 14.19 -7.16
N LEU A 63 4.95 13.64 -6.66
CA LEU A 63 4.77 13.42 -5.22
C LEU A 63 5.80 12.42 -4.66
N LYS A 64 6.14 11.38 -5.42
CA LYS A 64 7.19 10.43 -5.04
C LYS A 64 8.54 11.14 -4.87
N SER A 65 8.93 11.99 -5.83
CA SER A 65 10.20 12.74 -5.75
C SER A 65 10.27 13.59 -4.50
N ILE A 66 9.22 14.34 -4.19
CA ILE A 66 9.14 15.19 -2.98
C ILE A 66 9.40 14.38 -1.71
N VAL A 67 8.85 13.17 -1.65
CA VAL A 67 9.05 12.27 -0.51
C VAL A 67 10.45 11.65 -0.53
N ASP A 68 10.96 11.22 -1.68
CA ASP A 68 12.31 10.66 -1.81
C ASP A 68 13.41 11.69 -1.51
N ASP A 69 13.19 12.96 -1.83
CA ASP A 69 14.12 14.07 -1.63
C ASP A 69 13.98 14.68 -0.22
N SER A 70 12.95 14.26 0.54
CA SER A 70 12.75 14.69 1.91
C SER A 70 13.78 14.08 2.87
N THR A 71 13.90 14.71 4.04
CA THR A 71 14.84 14.28 5.08
C THR A 71 14.47 12.90 5.63
N GLN A 72 15.45 12.22 6.22
CA GLN A 72 15.22 10.91 6.84
C GLN A 72 14.15 10.98 7.95
N ASP A 73 14.11 12.09 8.70
CA ASP A 73 13.14 12.31 9.78
C ASP A 73 11.72 12.50 9.24
N GLU A 74 11.55 13.25 8.15
CA GLU A 74 10.24 13.41 7.48
C GLU A 74 9.72 12.08 6.94
N LYS A 75 10.59 11.27 6.33
CA LYS A 75 10.24 9.91 5.87
C LYS A 75 9.86 9.01 7.04
N MET A 76 10.63 9.04 8.12
CA MET A 76 10.34 8.23 9.30
C MET A 76 9.02 8.64 9.95
N LEU A 77 8.74 9.94 10.04
CA LEU A 77 7.47 10.46 10.53
C LEU A 77 6.31 9.97 9.66
N LEU A 78 6.44 10.09 8.33
CA LEU A 78 5.45 9.57 7.37
C LEU A 78 5.20 8.06 7.54
N ILE A 79 6.24 7.24 7.69
CA ILE A 79 6.07 5.81 7.95
C ILE A 79 5.34 5.59 9.27
N ARG A 80 5.73 6.28 10.34
CA ARG A 80 5.12 6.15 11.67
C ARG A 80 3.68 6.66 11.76
N SER A 81 3.29 7.55 10.85
CA SER A 81 1.91 8.03 10.72
C SER A 81 0.94 6.98 10.20
N HIS A 82 1.43 5.86 9.64
CA HIS A 82 0.55 4.80 9.17
C HIS A 82 -0.03 4.00 10.35
N PRO A 83 -1.34 3.72 10.36
CA PRO A 83 -1.93 2.86 11.37
C PRO A 83 -1.45 1.40 11.20
N ASP A 84 -1.56 0.62 12.27
CA ASP A 84 -1.25 -0.81 12.18
C ASP A 84 -2.28 -1.53 11.30
N LEU A 85 -1.80 -2.49 10.51
CA LEU A 85 -2.68 -3.41 9.80
C LEU A 85 -3.41 -4.31 10.80
N CYS A 86 -4.73 -4.42 10.65
CA CYS A 86 -5.61 -5.17 11.55
C CYS A 86 -5.60 -4.62 12.98
N GLU A 87 -5.57 -3.30 13.16
CA GLU A 87 -5.83 -2.67 14.45
C GLU A 87 -7.23 -3.08 14.97
N LYS A 88 -7.44 -3.08 16.29
CA LYS A 88 -8.63 -3.70 16.90
C LYS A 88 -9.91 -3.23 16.23
N VAL A 89 -10.92 -4.12 16.15
CA VAL A 89 -12.25 -3.78 15.59
C VAL A 89 -12.85 -2.53 16.25
N SER A 90 -12.59 -2.32 17.54
CA SER A 90 -12.99 -1.12 18.30
C SER A 90 -12.24 0.16 17.91
N GLU A 91 -11.04 0.04 17.36
CA GLU A 91 -10.15 1.14 16.94
C GLU A 91 -10.24 1.40 15.43
N MET A 92 -10.83 0.49 14.65
CA MET A 92 -11.10 0.71 13.21
C MET A 92 -11.94 1.97 12.93
N ALA A 93 -12.73 2.43 13.91
CA ALA A 93 -13.50 3.68 13.80
C ALA A 93 -12.63 4.95 13.87
N ASN A 94 -11.37 4.84 14.31
CA ASN A 94 -10.43 5.95 14.42
C ASN A 94 -9.43 6.01 13.25
N LEU A 95 -9.54 5.12 12.27
CA LEU A 95 -8.72 5.13 11.06
C LEU A 95 -9.19 6.21 10.10
N SER A 96 -8.27 6.72 9.25
CA SER A 96 -8.67 7.53 8.09
C SER A 96 -9.61 6.74 7.18
N GLU A 97 -10.51 7.45 6.49
CA GLU A 97 -11.46 6.85 5.55
C GLU A 97 -10.72 6.01 4.48
N GLU A 98 -9.56 6.50 4.01
CA GLU A 98 -8.71 5.78 3.07
C GLU A 98 -8.16 4.47 3.66
N SER A 99 -7.71 4.48 4.92
CA SER A 99 -7.20 3.27 5.59
C SER A 99 -8.30 2.23 5.82
N GLN A 100 -9.53 2.67 6.11
CA GLN A 100 -10.68 1.78 6.29
C GLN A 100 -11.07 1.07 4.98
N ASP A 101 -11.16 1.80 3.86
CA ASP A 101 -11.45 1.21 2.54
C ASP A 101 -10.34 0.22 2.13
N GLU A 102 -9.08 0.57 2.36
CA GLU A 102 -7.93 -0.30 2.04
C GLU A 102 -7.97 -1.64 2.78
N GLN A 103 -8.21 -1.62 4.10
CA GLN A 103 -8.24 -2.84 4.91
C GLN A 103 -9.49 -3.69 4.70
N SER A 104 -10.65 -3.06 4.44
CA SER A 104 -11.90 -3.77 4.17
C SER A 104 -11.80 -4.67 2.93
N ARG A 105 -11.17 -4.17 1.86
CA ARG A 105 -10.99 -4.88 0.58
C ARG A 105 -10.09 -6.11 0.67
N ALA A 106 -9.19 -6.14 1.65
CA ALA A 106 -8.27 -7.25 1.87
C ALA A 106 -8.86 -8.37 2.76
N GLY A 107 -10.12 -8.23 3.20
CA GLY A 107 -10.79 -9.18 4.09
C GLY A 107 -10.18 -9.19 5.50
N LEU A 108 -9.55 -8.09 5.92
CA LEU A 108 -8.95 -7.95 7.25
C LEU A 108 -9.98 -7.60 8.33
N GLN A 109 -11.21 -7.24 7.93
CA GLN A 109 -12.33 -7.01 8.85
C GLN A 109 -12.99 -8.30 9.35
N SER A 110 -12.72 -9.45 8.72
CA SER A 110 -13.33 -10.75 9.04
C SER A 110 -12.30 -11.78 9.52
N LEU A 111 -11.40 -11.35 10.41
CA LEU A 111 -10.43 -12.23 11.04
C LEU A 111 -11.07 -13.05 12.16
N THR A 112 -10.70 -14.32 12.24
CA THR A 112 -11.00 -15.14 13.42
C THR A 112 -10.16 -14.68 14.63
N VAL A 113 -10.59 -15.04 15.85
CA VAL A 113 -9.86 -14.70 17.08
C VAL A 113 -8.40 -15.18 17.05
N GLN A 114 -8.15 -16.38 16.49
CA GLN A 114 -6.80 -16.93 16.36
C GLN A 114 -5.95 -16.14 15.36
N GLU A 115 -6.52 -15.79 14.21
CA GLU A 115 -5.81 -15.01 13.19
C GLU A 115 -5.50 -13.60 13.71
N PHE A 116 -6.43 -12.97 14.44
CA PHE A 116 -6.21 -11.67 15.07
C PHE A 116 -5.04 -11.71 16.06
N ALA A 117 -4.97 -12.73 16.92
CA ALA A 117 -3.84 -12.92 17.84
C ALA A 117 -2.50 -13.11 17.12
N ASP A 118 -2.50 -13.76 15.94
CA ASP A 118 -1.31 -13.87 15.12
C ASP A 118 -0.88 -12.53 14.52
N PHE A 119 -1.83 -11.70 14.06
CA PHE A 119 -1.55 -10.33 13.60
C PHE A 119 -0.98 -9.46 14.71
N GLU A 120 -1.61 -9.45 15.90
CA GLU A 120 -1.12 -8.69 17.06
C GLU A 120 0.32 -9.11 17.44
N ARG A 121 0.58 -10.41 17.49
CA ARG A 121 1.93 -10.94 17.81
C ARG A 121 2.97 -10.50 16.77
N ASN A 122 2.63 -10.56 15.49
CA ASN A 122 3.55 -10.14 14.42
C ASN A 122 3.76 -8.62 14.39
N ASN A 123 2.70 -7.81 14.59
CA ASN A 123 2.80 -6.35 14.69
C ASN A 123 3.69 -5.94 15.88
N ALA A 124 3.51 -6.58 17.04
CA ALA A 124 4.33 -6.32 18.22
C ALA A 124 5.81 -6.67 18.00
N ALA A 125 6.10 -7.82 17.37
CA ALA A 125 7.45 -8.22 17.03
C ALA A 125 8.10 -7.26 16.01
N TYR A 126 7.31 -6.83 15.02
CA TYR A 126 7.76 -5.92 13.97
C TYR A 126 8.10 -4.53 14.53
N LYS A 127 7.19 -3.94 15.31
CA LYS A 127 7.41 -2.63 15.96
C LYS A 127 8.60 -2.67 16.91
N ARG A 128 8.79 -3.76 17.66
CA ARG A 128 9.96 -3.93 18.54
C ARG A 128 11.28 -3.94 17.76
N LYS A 129 11.29 -4.52 16.56
CA LYS A 129 12.51 -4.67 15.76
C LYS A 129 12.85 -3.40 14.95
N PHE A 130 11.83 -2.79 14.34
CA PHE A 130 12.03 -1.74 13.34
C PHE A 130 11.60 -0.35 13.81
N GLU A 131 10.89 -0.25 14.94
CA GLU A 131 10.45 1.03 15.53
C GLU A 131 9.49 1.85 14.65
N PHE A 132 8.78 1.16 13.76
CA PHE A 132 7.72 1.70 12.91
C PHE A 132 6.71 0.59 12.54
N PRO A 133 5.47 0.93 12.12
CA PRO A 133 4.41 -0.03 11.85
C PRO A 133 4.67 -0.87 10.60
N PHE A 134 4.03 -2.05 10.51
CA PHE A 134 4.11 -2.87 9.30
C PHE A 134 3.20 -2.31 8.20
N ILE A 135 3.81 -1.80 7.12
CA ILE A 135 3.08 -1.21 5.99
C ILE A 135 3.09 -2.17 4.80
N LEU A 136 1.91 -2.42 4.21
CA LEU A 136 1.75 -3.20 2.99
C LEU A 136 0.58 -2.66 2.17
N ALA A 137 0.76 -2.50 0.86
CA ALA A 137 -0.35 -2.18 -0.04
C ALA A 137 -1.24 -3.42 -0.23
N VAL A 138 -2.45 -3.42 0.36
CA VAL A 138 -3.29 -4.63 0.51
C VAL A 138 -4.41 -4.82 -0.53
N ARG A 139 -4.59 -3.94 -1.51
CA ARG A 139 -5.73 -3.98 -2.46
C ARG A 139 -5.98 -5.33 -3.17
N ASN A 140 -4.94 -6.13 -3.38
CA ASN A 140 -5.02 -7.49 -3.93
C ASN A 140 -4.35 -8.55 -3.01
N ALA A 141 -4.21 -8.24 -1.72
CA ALA A 141 -3.62 -9.14 -0.74
C ALA A 141 -4.71 -9.91 0.02
N THR A 142 -4.43 -11.17 0.31
CA THR A 142 -5.22 -11.98 1.25
C THR A 142 -4.58 -11.95 2.63
N LYS A 143 -5.35 -12.19 3.70
CA LYS A 143 -4.81 -12.33 5.07
C LYS A 143 -3.57 -13.24 5.17
N TYR A 144 -3.57 -14.36 4.45
CA TYR A 144 -2.41 -15.26 4.36
C TYR A 144 -1.18 -14.60 3.72
N THR A 145 -1.41 -13.79 2.68
CA THR A 145 -0.34 -13.03 2.02
C THR A 145 0.26 -12.00 2.97
N VAL A 146 -0.58 -11.31 3.74
CA VAL A 146 -0.12 -10.31 4.71
C VAL A 146 0.72 -10.97 5.81
N LEU A 147 0.20 -12.01 6.48
CA LEU A 147 0.93 -12.74 7.54
C LEU A 147 2.28 -13.28 7.05
N SER A 148 2.32 -13.79 5.81
CA SER A 148 3.55 -14.31 5.24
C SER A 148 4.54 -13.22 4.88
N ALA A 149 4.05 -12.06 4.44
CA ALA A 149 4.89 -10.89 4.21
C ALA A 149 5.47 -10.37 5.51
N MET A 150 4.70 -10.33 6.60
CA MET A 150 5.19 -9.96 7.94
C MET A 150 6.30 -10.90 8.40
N ALA A 151 6.04 -12.21 8.42
CA ALA A 151 7.02 -13.20 8.82
C ALA A 151 8.29 -13.16 7.96
N GLY A 152 8.13 -13.02 6.64
CA GLY A 152 9.27 -12.93 5.71
C GLY A 152 10.09 -11.65 5.91
N ARG A 153 9.45 -10.51 6.17
CA ARG A 153 10.11 -9.20 6.36
C ARG A 153 10.75 -9.05 7.74
N LEU A 154 10.26 -9.77 8.75
CA LEU A 154 10.87 -9.79 10.09
C LEU A 154 12.32 -10.25 10.11
N GLU A 155 12.82 -10.99 9.12
CA GLU A 155 14.22 -11.40 9.05
C GLU A 155 15.12 -10.36 8.32
N ASN A 156 14.57 -9.21 7.88
CA ASN A 156 15.32 -8.14 7.18
C ASN A 156 16.18 -7.30 8.14
N SER A 157 17.19 -6.60 7.59
CA SER A 157 17.85 -5.50 8.30
C SER A 157 16.93 -4.27 8.38
N ALA A 158 17.21 -3.36 9.32
CA ALA A 158 16.41 -2.14 9.48
C ALA A 158 16.45 -1.24 8.23
N GLN A 159 17.61 -1.18 7.55
CA GLN A 159 17.80 -0.38 6.33
C GLN A 159 17.01 -0.98 5.16
N GLN A 160 17.07 -2.29 4.96
CA GLN A 160 16.28 -2.98 3.94
C GLN A 160 14.79 -2.77 4.20
N GLU A 161 14.37 -2.89 5.45
CA GLU A 161 12.95 -2.79 5.81
C GLU A 161 12.41 -1.38 5.66
N PHE A 162 13.19 -0.36 6.01
CA PHE A 162 12.84 1.03 5.78
C PHE A 162 12.61 1.31 4.28
N ALA A 163 13.52 0.85 3.41
CA ALA A 163 13.38 1.01 1.97
C ALA A 163 12.12 0.32 1.43
N ILE A 164 11.81 -0.89 1.92
CA ILE A 164 10.59 -1.61 1.54
C ILE A 164 9.34 -0.88 2.03
N ALA A 165 9.34 -0.38 3.28
CA ALA A 165 8.22 0.36 3.83
C ALA A 165 7.91 1.61 2.99
N MET A 166 8.93 2.40 2.63
CA MET A 166 8.78 3.55 1.72
C MET A 166 8.16 3.16 0.37
N GLN A 167 8.60 2.04 -0.22
CA GLN A 167 7.98 1.55 -1.45
C GLN A 167 6.50 1.19 -1.28
N GLN A 168 6.11 0.63 -0.14
CA GLN A 168 4.70 0.34 0.15
C GLN A 168 3.89 1.63 0.32
N VAL A 169 4.45 2.66 0.98
CA VAL A 169 3.82 3.97 1.11
C VAL A 169 3.52 4.58 -0.28
N HIS A 170 4.48 4.53 -1.22
CA HIS A 170 4.23 5.03 -2.58
C HIS A 170 3.18 4.22 -3.34
N LYS A 171 3.10 2.89 -3.11
CA LYS A 171 2.05 2.05 -3.69
C LYS A 171 0.67 2.40 -3.13
N ILE A 172 0.59 2.68 -1.83
CA ILE A 172 -0.64 3.18 -1.18
C ILE A 172 -1.05 4.51 -1.79
N ALA A 173 -0.13 5.49 -1.83
CA ALA A 173 -0.40 6.79 -2.46
C ALA A 173 -0.87 6.65 -3.92
N TRP A 174 -0.23 5.78 -4.71
CA TRP A 174 -0.67 5.48 -6.08
C TRP A 174 -2.12 4.97 -6.15
N MET A 175 -2.49 4.04 -5.27
CA MET A 175 -3.87 3.52 -5.23
C MET A 175 -4.87 4.61 -4.85
N ARG A 176 -4.51 5.51 -3.93
CA ARG A 176 -5.34 6.65 -3.53
C ARG A 176 -5.48 7.67 -4.66
N ILE A 177 -4.41 7.95 -5.41
CA ILE A 177 -4.47 8.80 -6.61
C ILE A 177 -5.43 8.21 -7.65
N LEU A 178 -5.34 6.91 -7.92
CA LEU A 178 -6.25 6.23 -8.86
C LEU A 178 -7.71 6.22 -8.38
N ALA A 179 -7.96 6.32 -7.07
CA ALA A 179 -9.30 6.43 -6.53
C ALA A 179 -9.86 7.87 -6.66
N LYS A 180 -9.00 8.90 -6.58
CA LYS A 180 -9.41 10.31 -6.62
C LYS A 180 -9.45 10.92 -8.03
N PHE A 181 -8.60 10.47 -8.96
CA PHE A 181 -8.46 11.08 -10.29
C PHE A 181 -8.76 10.11 -11.42
N GLU A 182 -9.36 10.64 -12.48
CA GLU A 182 -9.58 9.89 -13.72
C GLU A 182 -8.25 9.61 -14.42
N SER A 183 -8.02 8.36 -14.79
CA SER A 183 -6.90 7.95 -15.62
C SER A 183 -7.38 7.60 -17.03
N ASP A 184 -6.82 8.25 -18.05
CA ASP A 184 -7.04 7.89 -19.46
C ASP A 184 -6.31 6.57 -19.85
N GLN A 185 -5.50 6.02 -18.93
CA GLN A 185 -4.92 4.69 -19.07
C GLN A 185 -5.93 3.67 -18.53
N PRO A 186 -6.41 2.70 -19.34
CA PRO A 186 -7.20 1.59 -18.81
C PRO A 186 -6.35 0.88 -17.76
N ALA A 187 -6.95 0.43 -16.66
CA ALA A 187 -6.28 -0.15 -15.50
C ALA A 187 -5.34 -1.32 -15.86
N GLY A 188 -4.15 -0.99 -16.36
CA GLY A 188 -3.00 -1.84 -16.62
C GLY A 188 -2.19 -1.91 -15.36
N PHE A 189 -2.65 -2.75 -14.43
CA PHE A 189 -1.86 -3.23 -13.33
C PHE A 189 -0.62 -3.93 -13.91
N PHE A 190 0.59 -3.42 -13.62
CA PHE A 190 1.91 -3.78 -14.19
C PHE A 190 2.24 -3.19 -15.57
N ASP A 191 2.84 -1.98 -15.58
CA ASP A 191 3.99 -1.60 -16.43
C ASP A 191 4.26 -0.09 -16.26
N MET A 192 4.61 0.32 -15.04
CA MET A 192 5.84 1.11 -14.97
C MET A 192 6.89 0.06 -15.28
N PRO A 193 7.66 0.16 -16.39
CA PRO A 193 8.84 -0.65 -16.48
C PRO A 193 9.58 -0.37 -15.19
N CYS A 194 10.08 -1.43 -14.58
CA CYS A 194 11.21 -1.30 -13.72
C CYS A 194 12.30 -0.58 -14.53
N VAL A 195 12.27 0.75 -14.63
CA VAL A 195 13.45 1.54 -14.95
C VAL A 195 14.31 1.37 -13.70
N GLY A 196 15.09 0.29 -13.74
CA GLY A 196 15.81 -0.26 -12.62
C GLY A 196 15.01 -1.25 -11.75
N TYR A 197 14.83 -2.49 -12.18
CA TYR A 197 15.06 -3.60 -11.23
C TYR A 197 16.36 -4.33 -11.60
N GLY A 198 16.72 -4.38 -12.89
CA GLY A 198 18.01 -4.89 -13.37
C GLY A 198 19.22 -4.02 -13.00
N GLU A 199 19.08 -2.68 -13.02
CA GLU A 199 20.11 -1.73 -12.53
C GLU A 199 19.93 -1.35 -11.05
N TRP A 200 18.79 -1.67 -10.46
CA TRP A 200 18.46 -1.31 -9.08
C TRP A 200 18.84 -2.41 -8.07
N MET A 201 18.93 -3.67 -8.50
CA MET A 201 19.60 -4.72 -7.71
C MET A 201 21.13 -4.65 -7.80
N SER A 202 21.73 -3.86 -8.70
CA SER A 202 23.20 -3.74 -8.80
C SER A 202 23.80 -2.64 -7.92
N SER A 203 22.99 -1.77 -7.30
CA SER A 203 23.45 -0.63 -6.50
C SER A 203 23.21 -0.74 -4.98
N THR A 204 22.51 -1.78 -4.51
CA THR A 204 22.66 -2.26 -3.12
C THR A 204 23.82 -3.24 -3.05
N GLN A 205 24.86 -2.83 -2.33
CA GLN A 205 26.07 -3.56 -1.98
C GLN A 205 25.88 -5.08 -1.92
N HIS A 206 26.67 -5.79 -2.74
CA HIS A 206 27.17 -7.16 -2.53
C HIS A 206 26.40 -8.00 -1.49
N GLU A 207 25.26 -8.55 -1.87
CA GLU A 207 24.60 -9.57 -1.05
C GLU A 207 25.36 -10.91 -1.19
N ASP A 208 25.71 -11.50 -0.06
CA ASP A 208 26.28 -12.85 0.03
C ASP A 208 25.37 -13.86 -0.71
N PRO A 209 25.88 -14.63 -1.69
CA PRO A 209 25.09 -15.59 -2.46
C PRO A 209 24.45 -16.70 -1.62
N THR A 210 24.81 -16.83 -0.35
CA THR A 210 24.18 -17.77 0.59
C THR A 210 22.92 -17.21 1.27
N THR A 211 22.65 -15.90 1.18
CA THR A 211 21.47 -15.27 1.79
C THR A 211 20.28 -15.28 0.83
N PRO A 212 19.16 -15.96 1.18
CA PRO A 212 18.03 -16.04 0.28
C PRO A 212 17.28 -14.71 0.14
N THR A 213 16.88 -14.38 -1.10
CA THR A 213 16.16 -13.14 -1.42
C THR A 213 14.88 -12.95 -0.60
N ILE A 214 14.44 -11.70 -0.45
CA ILE A 214 13.18 -11.36 0.23
C ILE A 214 11.98 -12.11 -0.38
N ALA A 215 11.91 -12.20 -1.72
CA ALA A 215 10.87 -12.95 -2.40
C ALA A 215 10.89 -14.44 -2.03
N ALA A 216 12.08 -15.04 -1.95
CA ALA A 216 12.25 -16.43 -1.51
C ALA A 216 11.86 -16.62 -0.04
N ARG A 217 12.18 -15.66 0.84
CA ARG A 217 11.81 -15.67 2.26
C ARG A 217 10.30 -15.55 2.45
N ILE A 218 9.64 -14.62 1.76
CA ILE A 218 8.17 -14.50 1.75
C ILE A 218 7.52 -15.77 1.18
N CYS A 219 8.08 -16.38 0.14
CA CYS A 219 7.55 -17.62 -0.42
C CYS A 219 7.65 -18.79 0.58
N ARG A 220 8.77 -18.91 1.30
CA ARG A 220 8.93 -19.90 2.38
C ARG A 220 7.99 -19.61 3.55
N ALA A 221 7.85 -18.35 3.95
CA ALA A 221 6.89 -17.92 4.97
C ALA A 221 5.45 -18.27 4.56
N ARG A 222 5.07 -18.02 3.30
CA ARG A 222 3.77 -18.41 2.72
C ARG A 222 3.47 -19.89 2.85
N ARG A 223 4.47 -20.74 2.62
CA ARG A 223 4.31 -22.18 2.79
C ARG A 223 4.05 -22.51 4.27
N ARG A 224 4.85 -21.97 5.19
CA ARG A 224 4.69 -22.21 6.65
C ARG A 224 3.35 -21.73 7.20
N VAL A 225 2.94 -20.50 6.87
CA VAL A 225 1.67 -19.91 7.32
C VAL A 225 0.48 -20.73 6.81
N ARG A 226 0.52 -21.16 5.54
CA ARG A 226 -0.52 -22.02 4.96
C ARG A 226 -0.60 -23.39 5.64
N ASP A 227 0.55 -23.93 6.05
CA ASP A 227 0.60 -25.22 6.73
C ASP A 227 0.11 -25.12 8.20
N GLN A 228 0.32 -23.97 8.86
CA GLN A 228 -0.13 -23.70 10.24
C GLN A 228 -1.64 -23.39 10.36
N LEU A 229 -2.21 -22.64 9.41
CA LEU A 229 -3.61 -22.21 9.44
C LEU A 229 -4.59 -23.22 8.79
N GLY A 230 -4.08 -24.37 8.32
CA GLY A 230 -4.86 -25.33 7.54
C GLY A 230 -5.13 -24.85 6.11
N ARG A 231 -5.30 -25.79 5.16
CA ARG A 231 -5.57 -25.44 3.77
C ARG A 231 -6.96 -24.81 3.66
N ALA A 232 -7.05 -23.60 3.12
CA ALA A 232 -8.28 -23.15 2.48
C ALA A 232 -8.68 -24.19 1.40
N PRO A 233 -9.96 -24.58 1.29
CA PRO A 233 -10.39 -25.50 0.25
C PRO A 233 -9.96 -24.97 -1.11
N ARG A 234 -9.27 -25.82 -1.88
CA ARG A 234 -8.90 -25.50 -3.25
C ARG A 234 -10.21 -25.43 -4.03
N TRP A 235 -10.65 -24.22 -4.40
CA TRP A 235 -11.77 -24.07 -5.34
C TRP A 235 -11.38 -24.80 -6.63
N ARG A 236 -12.09 -25.89 -6.94
CA ARG A 236 -11.99 -26.60 -8.21
C ARG A 236 -13.17 -26.12 -9.06
N PRO A 237 -12.95 -25.43 -10.18
CA PRO A 237 -14.01 -25.22 -11.16
C PRO A 237 -14.36 -26.57 -11.78
N GLY A 238 -15.64 -26.94 -11.68
CA GLY A 238 -16.23 -28.05 -12.42
C GLY A 238 -16.04 -29.41 -11.78
N LEU A 239 -17.03 -29.82 -10.99
CA LEU A 239 -17.66 -31.15 -11.05
C LEU A 239 -18.94 -31.10 -10.20
N GLU A 240 -19.97 -31.79 -10.68
CA GLU A 240 -21.26 -32.06 -10.06
C GLU A 240 -22.33 -30.95 -10.14
N GLY A 241 -22.78 -30.75 -11.38
CA GLY A 241 -24.22 -30.85 -11.63
C GLY A 241 -24.66 -32.31 -11.52
N GLN A 242 -25.28 -32.69 -10.41
CA GLN A 242 -26.29 -33.74 -10.37
C GLN A 242 -27.49 -33.19 -9.59
N ARG A 243 -28.63 -33.12 -10.27
CA ARG A 243 -29.92 -32.78 -9.67
C ARG A 243 -30.28 -33.86 -8.66
N LEU A 244 -30.79 -33.45 -7.50
CA LEU A 244 -31.75 -34.24 -6.75
C LEU A 244 -33.15 -33.67 -7.01
N PRO A 245 -34.17 -34.52 -7.24
CA PRO A 245 -35.52 -34.08 -7.52
C PRO A 245 -36.30 -33.85 -6.22
N GLY A 246 -37.08 -32.76 -6.17
CA GLY A 246 -38.23 -32.62 -5.28
C GLY A 246 -37.94 -32.45 -3.78
N GLY A 247 -38.23 -31.27 -3.25
CA GLY A 247 -38.31 -31.04 -1.81
C GLY A 247 -38.40 -29.55 -1.49
N GLU A 248 -39.62 -29.01 -1.46
CA GLU A 248 -39.93 -27.75 -0.79
C GLU A 248 -39.41 -27.76 0.65
N LEU A 249 -38.95 -26.62 1.15
CA LEU A 249 -39.50 -26.02 2.37
C LEU A 249 -39.04 -24.56 2.51
N ARG A 250 -40.05 -23.70 2.55
CA ARG A 250 -40.02 -22.29 2.92
C ARG A 250 -40.05 -22.20 4.46
N MET A 251 -39.21 -21.38 5.07
CA MET A 251 -39.53 -20.75 6.36
C MET A 251 -38.72 -19.47 6.58
N ASP A 252 -39.46 -18.36 6.60
CA ASP A 252 -39.10 -17.07 7.16
C ASP A 252 -39.05 -17.14 8.70
N VAL A 253 -38.02 -16.58 9.34
CA VAL A 253 -38.03 -16.05 10.73
C VAL A 253 -36.92 -14.98 10.81
N LEU A 254 -37.20 -13.69 10.65
CA LEU A 254 -37.49 -12.69 11.71
C LEU A 254 -36.47 -12.64 12.86
N CYS A 255 -35.60 -11.64 12.83
CA CYS A 255 -34.86 -11.16 14.00
C CYS A 255 -35.69 -10.04 14.64
N SER A 256 -36.04 -10.22 15.92
CA SER A 256 -36.55 -9.16 16.80
C SER A 256 -35.40 -8.47 17.52
#